data_AF-A0A957X700-F1
#
_entry.id   AF-A0A957X700-F1
#
_cell.length_a   1.000
_cell.length_b   1.000
_cell.length_c   1.000
_cell.angle_alpha   90.00
_cell.angle_beta   90.00
_cell.angle_gamma   90.00
#
_symmetry.space_group_name_H-M   'P 1'
#
loop_
_entity.id
_entity.type
_entity.pdbx_description
1 polymer ?
#
loop_
_entity_poly.entity_id
_entity_poly.type
_entity_poly.pdbx_seq_one_letter_code
_entity_poly.pdbx_strand_id
1 'polypeptide(L)'
;LLHMVYEYRGMVMHRTSEDGLRWEAATFVPQTGFWATDYQPCPAGATVHEHPYTPSIAECLVGGPPGIYLDGEELYIFMGTGQNPGAIGCFRGRVDEPIAQLRACALNPLFIGSPSYGLTTSSATANSHFDFRTISSAEVQKVGERYYMLYEGVRGPGPHDPGDTQFGLGLARSTGDHIDGAWEKFAENPLLIDLPANIGIGHADLVVTDGVTYLYTSLDGVTRSRLVLQWQ
;
A
#
# COMPACT_ATOMS: atom_id res chain seq x y z
N LEU A 1 -1.64 0.75 -23.70
CA LEU A 1 -0.31 0.69 -23.08
C LEU A 1 -0.43 -0.01 -21.75
N LEU A 2 0.57 -0.80 -21.37
CA LEU A 2 0.72 -1.36 -20.04
C LEU A 2 1.44 -0.34 -19.15
N HIS A 3 1.07 -0.30 -17.87
CA HIS A 3 1.64 0.61 -16.88
C HIS A 3 2.20 -0.21 -15.73
N MET A 4 3.37 0.20 -15.23
CA MET A 4 4.00 -0.38 -14.06
C MET A 4 4.38 0.74 -13.11
N VAL A 5 4.12 0.52 -11.83
CA VAL A 5 4.62 1.36 -10.74
C VAL A 5 5.40 0.51 -9.78
N TYR A 6 6.46 1.06 -9.21
CA TYR A 6 7.29 0.36 -8.24
C TYR A 6 8.01 1.34 -7.33
N GLU A 7 8.41 0.86 -6.15
CA GLU A 7 9.21 1.63 -5.21
C GLU A 7 10.69 1.54 -5.59
N TYR A 8 11.40 2.67 -5.49
CA TYR A 8 12.84 2.71 -5.59
C TYR A 8 13.43 3.82 -4.69
N ARG A 9 14.12 3.41 -3.62
CA ARG A 9 14.75 4.32 -2.63
C ARG A 9 13.75 5.29 -1.98
N GLY A 10 12.60 4.80 -1.58
CA GLY A 10 11.49 5.53 -0.98
C GLY A 10 10.59 6.27 -1.98
N MET A 11 11.00 6.37 -3.24
CA MET A 11 10.26 7.06 -4.31
C MET A 11 9.37 6.11 -5.08
N VAL A 12 8.30 6.62 -5.66
CA VAL A 12 7.47 5.88 -6.61
C VAL A 12 7.93 6.18 -8.03
N MET A 13 8.21 5.13 -8.78
CA MET A 13 8.60 5.18 -10.18
C MET A 13 7.49 4.64 -11.05
N HIS A 14 7.36 5.16 -12.26
CA HIS A 14 6.42 4.72 -13.29
C HIS A 14 7.15 4.36 -14.58
N ARG A 15 6.62 3.34 -15.28
CA ARG A 15 7.04 2.95 -16.62
C ARG A 15 5.83 2.54 -17.44
N THR A 16 5.97 2.65 -18.76
CA THR A 16 5.01 2.13 -19.74
C THR A 16 5.65 1.07 -20.63
N SER A 17 4.81 0.23 -21.21
CA SER A 17 5.22 -0.77 -22.21
C SER A 17 4.08 -1.05 -23.19
N GLU A 18 4.40 -1.34 -24.45
CA GLU A 18 3.43 -1.84 -25.43
C GLU A 18 3.25 -3.36 -25.35
N ASP A 19 4.31 -4.09 -24.98
CA ASP A 19 4.38 -5.55 -25.07
C ASP A 19 4.58 -6.25 -23.71
N GLY A 20 4.81 -5.49 -22.64
CA GLY A 20 5.08 -5.98 -21.28
C GLY A 20 6.50 -6.49 -21.08
N LEU A 21 7.34 -6.47 -22.12
CA LEU A 21 8.71 -6.99 -22.12
C LEU A 21 9.72 -5.84 -22.22
N ARG A 22 9.44 -4.85 -23.05
CA ARG A 22 10.27 -3.66 -23.25
C ARG A 22 9.59 -2.50 -22.55
N TRP A 23 10.26 -1.98 -21.54
CA TRP A 23 9.77 -0.89 -20.73
C TRP A 23 10.52 0.38 -21.04
N GLU A 24 9.77 1.48 -21.15
CA GLU A 24 10.34 2.82 -21.27
C GLU A 24 11.23 3.18 -20.08
N ALA A 25 11.94 4.30 -20.22
CA ALA A 25 12.72 4.87 -19.14
C ALA A 25 11.82 5.18 -17.92
N ALA A 26 12.35 4.91 -16.73
CA ALA A 26 11.63 5.17 -15.49
C ALA A 26 11.39 6.67 -15.32
N THR A 27 10.14 7.04 -15.05
CA THR A 27 9.75 8.40 -14.70
C THR A 27 9.37 8.44 -13.23
N PHE A 28 9.84 9.46 -12.52
CA PHE A 28 9.49 9.67 -11.11
C PHE A 28 8.07 10.20 -10.97
N VAL A 29 7.28 9.65 -10.06
CA VAL A 29 6.00 10.23 -9.63
C VAL A 29 6.32 11.37 -8.66
N PRO A 30 6.02 12.63 -9.01
CA PRO A 30 6.36 13.77 -8.17
C PRO A 30 5.85 13.66 -6.74
N GLN A 31 6.52 14.33 -5.81
CA GLN A 31 6.10 14.46 -4.41
C GLN A 31 6.05 13.11 -3.65
N THR A 32 6.78 12.11 -4.14
CA THR A 32 7.03 10.85 -3.43
C THR A 32 8.47 10.77 -2.92
N GLY A 33 8.71 10.01 -1.85
CA GLY A 33 9.98 9.93 -1.14
C GLY A 33 9.83 10.08 0.36
N PHE A 34 10.99 10.25 1.01
CA PHE A 34 11.11 10.66 2.40
C PHE A 34 11.92 11.96 2.48
N TRP A 35 11.57 12.85 3.40
CA TRP A 35 12.25 14.14 3.55
C TRP A 35 12.10 14.72 4.96
N ALA A 36 12.90 15.76 5.24
CA ALA A 36 12.78 16.59 6.43
C ALA A 36 11.94 17.85 6.12
N THR A 37 11.27 18.37 7.13
CA THR A 37 10.33 19.51 7.04
C THR A 37 11.03 20.84 6.72
N ASP A 38 12.34 20.92 6.87
CA ASP A 38 13.17 22.04 6.42
C ASP A 38 13.29 22.12 4.89
N TYR A 39 13.12 21.00 4.19
CA TYR A 39 13.05 20.93 2.73
C TYR A 39 11.65 21.30 2.22
N GLN A 40 10.60 20.66 2.76
CA GLN A 40 9.21 20.98 2.47
C GLN A 40 8.26 20.44 3.57
N PRO A 41 7.11 21.08 3.85
CA PRO A 41 6.14 20.58 4.82
C PRO A 41 5.62 19.18 4.46
N CYS A 42 5.24 18.38 5.46
CA CYS A 42 4.56 17.12 5.21
C CYS A 42 3.13 17.36 4.67
N PRO A 43 2.73 16.71 3.56
CA PRO A 43 1.33 16.60 3.17
C PRO A 43 0.47 15.95 4.26
N ALA A 44 -0.85 16.06 4.11
CA ALA A 44 -1.80 15.40 5.00
C ALA A 44 -1.53 13.87 5.04
N GLY A 45 -1.45 13.31 6.24
CA GLY A 45 -1.18 11.89 6.45
C GLY A 45 0.27 11.45 6.16
N ALA A 46 1.18 12.35 5.80
CA ALA A 46 2.55 12.01 5.44
C ALA A 46 3.54 12.07 6.63
N THR A 47 3.12 12.52 7.81
CA THR A 47 4.00 12.67 8.97
C THR A 47 4.51 11.32 9.47
N VAL A 48 5.80 11.27 9.79
CA VAL A 48 6.44 10.13 10.47
C VAL A 48 6.53 10.44 11.95
N HIS A 49 5.86 9.63 12.78
CA HIS A 49 5.91 9.74 14.22
C HIS A 49 6.90 8.73 14.84
N GLU A 50 7.18 8.88 16.13
CA GLU A 50 8.07 7.98 16.85
C GLU A 50 7.51 6.55 16.91
N HIS A 51 8.38 5.57 16.66
CA HIS A 51 8.10 4.15 16.90
C HIS A 51 8.79 3.71 18.20
N PRO A 52 8.16 2.87 19.06
CA PRO A 52 8.75 2.46 20.33
C PRO A 52 10.10 1.71 20.21
N TYR A 53 10.32 1.06 19.08
CA TYR A 53 11.45 0.13 18.86
C TYR A 53 12.28 0.38 17.60
N THR A 54 12.01 1.45 16.84
CA THR A 54 12.88 1.84 15.72
C THR A 54 13.03 3.35 15.68
N PRO A 55 14.25 3.88 15.44
CA PRO A 55 14.41 5.30 15.20
C PRO A 55 13.70 5.70 13.90
N SER A 56 13.27 6.97 13.84
CA SER A 56 12.84 7.56 12.58
C SER A 56 14.06 7.99 11.76
N ILE A 57 13.96 7.87 10.43
CA ILE A 57 14.99 8.30 9.47
C ILE A 57 14.57 9.52 8.63
N ALA A 58 13.32 9.97 8.79
CA ALA A 58 12.75 11.11 8.08
C ALA A 58 11.56 11.70 8.87
N GLU A 59 11.11 12.90 8.50
CA GLU A 59 9.96 13.55 9.15
C GLU A 59 8.68 13.38 8.33
N CYS A 60 8.81 13.21 7.02
CA CYS A 60 7.72 12.96 6.09
C CYS A 60 7.99 11.72 5.23
N LEU A 61 6.93 10.97 4.90
CA LEU A 61 6.94 9.85 3.97
C LEU A 61 5.70 9.86 3.07
N VAL A 62 5.92 9.81 1.76
CA VAL A 62 4.90 9.50 0.74
C VAL A 62 5.53 8.52 -0.24
N GLY A 63 5.22 7.24 -0.15
CA GLY A 63 5.87 6.21 -0.95
C GLY A 63 5.72 4.83 -0.36
N GLY A 64 6.77 4.01 -0.46
CA GLY A 64 6.68 2.58 -0.23
C GLY A 64 6.12 1.83 -1.45
N PRO A 65 6.07 0.49 -1.39
CA PRO A 65 5.55 -0.32 -2.50
C PRO A 65 4.17 0.18 -2.96
N PRO A 66 4.05 0.66 -4.22
CA PRO A 66 2.83 1.28 -4.72
C PRO A 66 1.85 0.25 -5.30
N GLY A 67 0.60 0.70 -5.43
CA GLY A 67 -0.45 0.07 -6.22
C GLY A 67 -0.82 0.90 -7.44
N ILE A 68 -1.42 0.29 -8.46
CA ILE A 68 -1.94 0.99 -9.65
C ILE A 68 -3.32 0.47 -10.03
N TYR A 69 -4.21 1.37 -10.44
CA TYR A 69 -5.52 1.03 -10.97
C TYR A 69 -5.90 1.96 -12.12
N LEU A 70 -6.57 1.41 -13.14
CA LEU A 70 -7.13 2.17 -14.25
C LEU A 70 -8.66 2.07 -14.20
N ASP A 71 -9.32 3.23 -14.07
CA ASP A 71 -10.78 3.33 -14.17
C ASP A 71 -11.15 4.13 -15.42
N GLY A 72 -11.38 3.41 -16.52
CA GLY A 72 -11.50 4.02 -17.84
C GLY A 72 -10.19 4.73 -18.24
N GLU A 73 -10.25 6.06 -18.37
CA GLU A 73 -9.10 6.90 -18.73
C GLU A 73 -8.37 7.50 -17.53
N GLU A 74 -8.90 7.33 -16.30
CA GLU A 74 -8.26 7.86 -15.10
C GLU A 74 -7.31 6.80 -14.51
N LEU A 75 -6.04 7.20 -14.35
CA LEU A 75 -4.99 6.45 -13.70
C LEU A 75 -4.94 6.82 -12.22
N TYR A 76 -4.92 5.82 -11.36
CA TYR A 76 -4.70 5.95 -9.93
C TYR A 76 -3.41 5.24 -9.55
N ILE A 77 -2.58 5.90 -8.75
CA ILE A 77 -1.41 5.30 -8.11
C ILE A 77 -1.62 5.42 -6.60
N PHE A 78 -1.64 4.29 -5.91
CA PHE A 78 -1.79 4.19 -4.46
C PHE A 78 -0.42 4.00 -3.82
N MET A 79 -0.21 4.59 -2.64
CA MET A 79 1.06 4.46 -1.91
C MET A 79 0.85 4.66 -0.42
N GLY A 80 1.82 4.17 0.35
CA GLY A 80 1.90 4.46 1.77
C GLY A 80 2.17 5.95 2.01
N THR A 81 1.58 6.50 3.06
CA THR A 81 1.85 7.84 3.55
C THR A 81 2.04 7.79 5.06
N GLY A 82 3.03 8.53 5.56
CA GLY A 82 3.32 8.62 6.98
C GLY A 82 3.79 7.30 7.59
N GLN A 83 4.11 7.35 8.88
CA GLN A 83 4.40 6.16 9.68
C GLN A 83 4.00 6.42 11.14
N ASN A 84 3.55 5.36 11.81
CA ASN A 84 3.23 5.35 13.25
C ASN A 84 2.14 6.38 13.69
N PRO A 85 0.99 6.49 13.02
CA PRO A 85 0.41 5.46 12.16
C PRO A 85 0.74 5.62 10.67
N GLY A 86 0.87 4.51 9.96
CA GLY A 86 0.88 4.48 8.49
C GLY A 86 -0.52 4.70 7.93
N ALA A 87 -0.59 5.15 6.68
CA ALA A 87 -1.84 5.39 5.97
C ALA A 87 -1.68 5.06 4.47
N ILE A 88 -2.80 4.97 3.75
CA ILE A 88 -2.80 4.87 2.29
C ILE A 88 -3.28 6.18 1.70
N GLY A 89 -2.50 6.73 0.77
CA GLY A 89 -2.87 7.84 -0.08
C GLY A 89 -2.91 7.45 -1.55
N CYS A 90 -3.32 8.40 -2.40
CA CYS A 90 -3.18 8.22 -3.84
C CYS A 90 -2.95 9.52 -4.62
N PHE A 91 -2.40 9.34 -5.82
CA PHE A 91 -2.39 10.31 -6.89
C PHE A 91 -3.28 9.82 -8.03
N ARG A 92 -3.89 10.77 -8.76
CA ARG A 92 -4.76 10.52 -9.91
C ARG A 92 -4.49 11.48 -11.07
N GLY A 93 -4.81 11.06 -12.27
CA GLY A 93 -4.75 11.88 -13.48
C GLY A 93 -5.17 11.08 -14.70
N ARG A 94 -5.15 11.69 -15.89
CA ARG A 94 -5.46 10.90 -17.09
C ARG A 94 -4.30 10.00 -17.47
N VAL A 95 -4.60 8.82 -18.00
CA VAL A 95 -3.61 7.82 -18.41
C VAL A 95 -2.74 8.27 -19.59
N ASP A 96 -3.23 9.22 -20.39
CA ASP A 96 -2.54 9.82 -21.55
C ASP A 96 -1.76 11.11 -21.21
N GLU A 97 -1.86 11.59 -19.97
CA GLU A 97 -1.10 12.75 -19.49
C GLU A 97 0.28 12.34 -18.95
N PRO A 98 1.28 13.25 -18.99
CA PRO A 98 2.55 13.02 -18.33
C PRO A 98 2.35 12.74 -16.82
N ILE A 99 3.07 11.74 -16.28
CA ILE A 99 3.05 11.42 -14.84
C ILE A 99 3.34 12.61 -13.93
N ALA A 100 4.09 13.59 -14.42
CA ALA A 100 4.36 14.83 -13.70
C ALA A 100 3.10 15.67 -13.40
N GLN A 101 1.97 15.39 -14.07
CA GLN A 101 0.69 16.09 -13.91
C GLN A 101 -0.29 15.35 -13.00
N LEU A 102 0.10 14.20 -12.43
CA LEU A 102 -0.72 13.55 -11.42
C LEU A 102 -0.94 14.48 -10.22
N ARG A 103 -2.15 14.48 -9.68
CA ARG A 103 -2.57 15.28 -8.53
C ARG A 103 -3.00 14.38 -7.39
N ALA A 104 -2.88 14.84 -6.16
CA ALA A 104 -3.40 14.11 -5.02
C ALA A 104 -4.89 13.78 -5.22
N CYS A 105 -5.30 12.61 -4.75
CA CYS A 105 -6.69 12.19 -4.69
C CYS A 105 -7.56 13.16 -3.88
N ALA A 106 -8.87 13.15 -4.15
CA ALA A 106 -9.82 14.04 -3.48
C ALA A 106 -9.79 13.88 -1.95
N LEU A 107 -9.70 12.65 -1.47
CA LEU A 107 -9.36 12.33 -0.10
C LEU A 107 -7.93 11.78 -0.03
N ASN A 108 -7.13 12.33 0.88
CA ASN A 108 -5.76 11.89 1.11
C ASN A 108 -5.35 12.21 2.57
N PRO A 109 -5.11 11.20 3.44
CA PRO A 109 -5.13 9.76 3.16
C PRO A 109 -6.56 9.20 2.97
N LEU A 110 -6.67 8.11 2.22
CA LEU A 110 -7.92 7.35 2.01
C LEU A 110 -8.37 6.63 3.29
N PHE A 111 -7.41 6.07 4.04
CA PHE A 111 -7.61 5.49 5.37
C PHE A 111 -6.28 5.42 6.14
N ILE A 112 -6.37 5.24 7.46
CA ILE A 112 -5.24 5.20 8.38
C ILE A 112 -5.18 3.83 9.08
N GLY A 113 -3.97 3.39 9.40
CA GLY A 113 -3.68 2.19 10.17
C GLY A 113 -4.14 2.25 11.62
N SER A 114 -3.78 1.22 12.37
CA SER A 114 -3.92 1.24 13.82
C SER A 114 -3.30 2.51 14.39
N PRO A 115 -3.94 3.23 15.33
CA PRO A 115 -3.41 4.46 15.89
C PRO A 115 -2.30 4.23 16.92
N SER A 116 -2.04 2.97 17.29
CA SER A 116 -1.02 2.63 18.29
C SER A 116 -0.32 1.31 17.96
N TYR A 117 0.90 1.16 18.47
CA TYR A 117 1.68 -0.07 18.40
C TYR A 117 0.99 -1.24 19.12
N GLY A 118 0.17 -0.95 20.12
CA GLY A 118 -0.53 -1.96 20.91
C GLY A 118 0.38 -2.69 21.89
N LEU A 119 0.13 -3.99 22.06
CA LEU A 119 0.86 -4.84 23.00
C LEU A 119 2.27 -5.17 22.48
N THR A 120 3.22 -5.35 23.40
CA THR A 120 4.61 -5.67 23.08
C THR A 120 4.83 -7.11 22.59
N THR A 121 3.82 -7.98 22.75
CA THR A 121 3.85 -9.37 22.26
C THR A 121 3.71 -9.42 20.74
N SER A 122 4.36 -10.39 20.10
CA SER A 122 4.16 -10.73 18.69
C SER A 122 3.04 -11.75 18.46
N SER A 123 2.34 -12.18 19.51
CA SER A 123 1.24 -13.14 19.39
C SER A 123 -0.01 -12.55 18.72
N ALA A 124 -0.96 -13.43 18.36
CA ALA A 124 -2.20 -13.07 17.68
C ALA A 124 -3.03 -11.97 18.37
N THR A 125 -2.87 -11.78 19.68
CA THR A 125 -3.55 -10.71 20.43
C THR A 125 -3.14 -9.30 19.98
N ALA A 126 -2.03 -9.17 19.26
CA ALA A 126 -1.56 -7.90 18.76
C ALA A 126 -1.83 -7.70 17.26
N ASN A 127 -2.54 -8.63 16.62
CA ASN A 127 -2.87 -8.57 15.19
C ASN A 127 -3.76 -7.38 14.83
N SER A 128 -4.57 -6.88 15.75
CA SER A 128 -5.36 -5.65 15.53
C SER A 128 -4.50 -4.40 15.28
N HIS A 129 -3.19 -4.50 15.56
CA HIS A 129 -2.21 -3.43 15.35
C HIS A 129 -1.28 -3.70 14.15
N PHE A 130 -1.55 -4.73 13.34
CA PHE A 130 -0.66 -5.18 12.26
C PHE A 130 -0.30 -4.09 11.25
N ASP A 131 -1.14 -3.06 11.09
CA ASP A 131 -0.96 -1.97 10.13
C ASP A 131 -0.56 -0.64 10.80
N PHE A 132 0.02 -0.70 12.01
CA PHE A 132 0.44 0.49 12.76
C PHE A 132 1.58 1.26 12.06
N ARG A 133 2.71 0.61 11.76
CA ARG A 133 3.91 1.34 11.32
C ARG A 133 3.81 1.80 9.88
N THR A 134 3.49 0.89 8.96
CA THR A 134 3.31 1.21 7.53
C THR A 134 2.12 0.48 6.95
N ILE A 135 1.54 1.10 5.91
CA ILE A 135 0.59 0.48 5.00
C ILE A 135 1.08 0.69 3.58
N SER A 136 1.09 -0.36 2.75
CA SER A 136 1.58 -0.30 1.37
C SER A 136 0.95 -1.39 0.49
N SER A 137 1.43 -1.50 -0.75
CA SER A 137 1.17 -2.63 -1.65
C SER A 137 -0.32 -2.81 -1.95
N ALA A 138 -0.97 -1.69 -2.27
CA ALA A 138 -2.40 -1.63 -2.54
C ALA A 138 -2.74 -2.34 -3.86
N GLU A 139 -3.50 -3.44 -3.78
CA GLU A 139 -4.05 -4.13 -4.94
C GLU A 139 -5.56 -3.92 -4.97
N VAL A 140 -6.04 -3.25 -6.03
CA VAL A 140 -7.42 -2.74 -6.09
C VAL A 140 -8.23 -3.47 -7.14
N GLN A 141 -9.44 -3.88 -6.77
CA GLN A 141 -10.43 -4.47 -7.68
C GLN A 141 -11.79 -3.80 -7.50
N LYS A 142 -12.47 -3.50 -8.61
CA LYS A 142 -13.86 -3.04 -8.58
C LYS A 142 -14.80 -4.24 -8.62
N VAL A 143 -15.66 -4.35 -7.62
CA VAL A 143 -16.68 -5.41 -7.50
C VAL A 143 -18.04 -4.73 -7.31
N GLY A 144 -18.87 -4.79 -8.35
CA GLY A 144 -20.11 -4.03 -8.42
C GLY A 144 -19.84 -2.52 -8.39
N GLU A 145 -20.46 -1.81 -7.44
CA GLU A 145 -20.30 -0.36 -7.26
C GLU A 145 -19.18 0.02 -6.28
N ARG A 146 -18.42 -0.95 -5.77
CA ARG A 146 -17.40 -0.70 -4.73
C ARG A 146 -16.02 -1.11 -5.22
N TYR A 147 -15.01 -0.46 -4.64
CA TYR A 147 -13.61 -0.82 -4.81
C TYR A 147 -13.15 -1.53 -3.55
N TYR A 148 -12.38 -2.59 -3.73
CA TYR A 148 -11.77 -3.37 -2.67
C TYR A 148 -10.26 -3.30 -2.84
N MET A 149 -9.55 -3.08 -1.73
CA MET A 149 -8.11 -2.95 -1.70
C MET A 149 -7.55 -3.99 -0.74
N LEU A 150 -6.76 -4.91 -1.26
CA LEU A 150 -5.83 -5.65 -0.43
C LEU A 150 -4.61 -4.78 -0.18
N TYR A 151 -4.09 -4.80 1.04
CA TYR A 151 -2.92 -4.00 1.41
C TYR A 151 -2.03 -4.76 2.38
N GLU A 152 -0.74 -4.48 2.35
CA GLU A 152 0.19 -4.94 3.37
C GLU A 152 0.18 -3.97 4.56
N GLY A 153 0.05 -4.50 5.77
CA GLY A 153 0.29 -3.78 7.00
C GLY A 153 1.54 -4.33 7.69
N VAL A 154 2.36 -3.41 8.22
CA VAL A 154 3.51 -3.76 9.06
C VAL A 154 3.36 -3.09 10.41
N ARG A 155 3.42 -3.87 11.50
CA ARG A 155 3.35 -3.30 12.86
C ARG A 155 4.68 -2.64 13.23
N GLY A 156 5.78 -3.21 12.76
CA GLY A 156 7.13 -2.83 13.13
C GLY A 156 7.86 -3.90 13.94
N PRO A 157 9.13 -3.66 14.30
CA PRO A 157 9.90 -4.53 15.19
C PRO A 157 9.30 -4.58 16.60
N GLY A 158 9.51 -5.69 17.30
CA GLY A 158 9.43 -5.79 18.76
C GLY A 158 10.74 -5.39 19.47
N PRO A 159 10.76 -5.44 20.81
CA PRO A 159 11.99 -5.22 21.57
C PRO A 159 13.11 -6.15 21.11
N HIS A 160 14.25 -5.58 20.72
CA HIS A 160 15.46 -6.29 20.25
C HIS A 160 15.35 -7.02 18.90
N ASP A 161 14.26 -6.84 18.16
CA ASP A 161 14.17 -7.38 16.81
C ASP A 161 15.17 -6.68 15.87
N PRO A 162 15.79 -7.39 14.92
CA PRO A 162 16.77 -6.83 14.00
C PRO A 162 16.14 -5.98 12.88
N GLY A 163 14.80 -5.93 12.82
CA GLY A 163 14.00 -5.27 11.79
C GLY A 163 12.53 -5.59 11.97
N ASP A 164 11.71 -5.23 10.98
CA ASP A 164 10.29 -5.56 11.00
C ASP A 164 10.07 -7.09 11.05
N THR A 165 9.16 -7.53 11.91
CA THR A 165 8.89 -8.96 12.16
C THR A 165 7.43 -9.33 12.01
N GLN A 166 6.56 -8.36 11.72
CA GLN A 166 5.12 -8.54 11.83
C GLN A 166 4.41 -7.91 10.63
N PHE A 167 4.11 -8.77 9.67
CA PHE A 167 3.48 -8.45 8.41
C PHE A 167 2.13 -9.14 8.34
N GLY A 168 1.13 -8.42 7.83
CA GLY A 168 -0.20 -8.96 7.62
C GLY A 168 -0.82 -8.40 6.35
N LEU A 169 -1.78 -9.14 5.82
CA LEU A 169 -2.59 -8.70 4.68
C LEU A 169 -3.93 -8.19 5.20
N GLY A 170 -4.22 -6.92 4.95
CA GLY A 170 -5.50 -6.32 5.24
C GLY A 170 -6.40 -6.20 4.01
N LEU A 171 -7.69 -5.96 4.26
CA LEU A 171 -8.69 -5.59 3.27
C LEU A 171 -9.33 -4.27 3.67
N ALA A 172 -9.49 -3.37 2.70
CA ALA A 172 -10.31 -2.17 2.83
C ALA A 172 -11.30 -2.10 1.66
N ARG A 173 -12.39 -1.36 1.85
CA ARG A 173 -13.41 -1.13 0.81
C ARG A 173 -13.76 0.35 0.74
N SER A 174 -14.02 0.86 -0.46
CA SER A 174 -14.59 2.19 -0.63
C SER A 174 -15.99 2.27 0.02
N THR A 175 -16.27 3.39 0.68
CA THR A 175 -17.58 3.65 1.33
C THR A 175 -18.68 4.07 0.36
N GLY A 176 -18.31 4.35 -0.90
CA GLY A 176 -19.21 4.60 -2.03
C GLY A 176 -18.60 4.11 -3.35
N ASP A 177 -19.06 4.68 -4.45
CA ASP A 177 -18.63 4.41 -5.84
C ASP A 177 -17.47 5.29 -6.32
N HIS A 178 -16.90 6.09 -5.42
CA HIS A 178 -15.72 6.91 -5.69
C HIS A 178 -14.46 6.24 -5.12
N ILE A 179 -13.54 5.85 -6.01
CA ILE A 179 -12.27 5.20 -5.65
C ILE A 179 -11.34 6.11 -4.83
N ASP A 180 -11.41 7.42 -5.02
CA ASP A 180 -10.65 8.43 -4.28
C ASP A 180 -11.48 9.14 -3.19
N GLY A 181 -12.60 8.53 -2.81
CA GLY A 181 -13.42 8.92 -1.66
C GLY A 181 -12.96 8.25 -0.35
N ALA A 182 -13.85 8.18 0.64
CA ALA A 182 -13.57 7.53 1.92
C ALA A 182 -13.54 6.00 1.80
N TRP A 183 -12.64 5.36 2.55
CA TRP A 183 -12.50 3.91 2.65
C TRP A 183 -12.70 3.45 4.09
N GLU A 184 -13.16 2.21 4.26
CA GLU A 184 -13.28 1.55 5.56
C GLU A 184 -12.47 0.24 5.55
N LYS A 185 -11.76 -0.03 6.65
CA LYS A 185 -11.03 -1.28 6.84
C LYS A 185 -12.01 -2.37 7.24
N PHE A 186 -11.78 -3.60 6.79
CA PHE A 186 -12.53 -4.76 7.26
C PHE A 186 -12.29 -4.96 8.77
N ALA A 187 -13.36 -5.19 9.52
CA ALA A 187 -13.31 -5.17 10.99
C ALA A 187 -12.47 -6.33 11.55
N GLU A 188 -12.45 -7.45 10.84
CA GLU A 188 -11.73 -8.67 11.18
C GLU A 188 -10.32 -8.71 10.56
N ASN A 189 -9.82 -7.59 10.03
CA ASN A 189 -8.43 -7.52 9.62
C ASN A 189 -7.48 -7.87 10.77
N PRO A 190 -6.30 -8.43 10.45
CA PRO A 190 -5.82 -8.83 9.11
C PRO A 190 -6.45 -10.13 8.57
N LEU A 191 -6.60 -10.23 7.24
CA LEU A 191 -7.06 -11.44 6.55
C LEU A 191 -6.05 -12.59 6.62
N LEU A 192 -4.76 -12.27 6.48
CA LEU A 192 -3.64 -13.21 6.62
C LEU A 192 -2.61 -12.61 7.57
N ILE A 193 -2.01 -13.46 8.41
CA ILE A 193 -1.06 -13.07 9.46
C ILE A 193 0.24 -13.85 9.34
N ASP A 194 1.25 -13.40 10.09
CA ASP A 194 2.57 -14.01 10.16
C ASP A 194 3.18 -14.19 8.77
N LEU A 195 2.90 -13.21 7.91
CA LEU A 195 3.41 -13.23 6.55
C LEU A 195 4.92 -12.99 6.56
N PRO A 196 5.65 -13.62 5.63
CA PRO A 196 7.09 -13.43 5.52
C PRO A 196 7.41 -11.97 5.17
N ALA A 197 8.49 -11.44 5.78
CA ALA A 197 9.04 -10.09 5.55
C ALA A 197 9.59 -9.85 4.13
N ASN A 198 9.30 -10.74 3.18
CA ASN A 198 9.92 -10.74 1.86
C ASN A 198 9.20 -9.72 0.96
N ILE A 199 9.80 -8.53 0.87
CA ILE A 199 9.40 -7.47 -0.05
C ILE A 199 9.22 -8.05 -1.46
N GLY A 200 8.02 -7.91 -2.01
CA GLY A 200 7.68 -8.37 -3.36
C GLY A 200 7.18 -9.82 -3.46
N ILE A 201 7.17 -10.58 -2.36
CA ILE A 201 6.65 -11.96 -2.33
C ILE A 201 5.43 -12.08 -1.40
N GLY A 202 5.45 -11.38 -0.25
CA GLY A 202 4.34 -11.37 0.73
C GLY A 202 3.12 -10.55 0.32
N HIS A 203 3.27 -9.62 -0.64
CA HIS A 203 2.19 -8.78 -1.13
C HIS A 203 1.10 -9.58 -1.86
N ALA A 204 -0.12 -9.08 -1.80
CA ALA A 204 -1.24 -9.60 -2.57
C ALA A 204 -1.23 -9.04 -4.00
N ASP A 205 -1.23 -9.94 -4.97
CA ASP A 205 -1.61 -9.61 -6.35
C ASP A 205 -2.91 -10.35 -6.67
N LEU A 206 -3.86 -9.65 -7.29
CA LEU A 206 -5.13 -10.22 -7.70
C LEU A 206 -5.15 -10.41 -9.22
N VAL A 207 -5.60 -11.58 -9.64
CA VAL A 207 -5.87 -11.87 -11.06
C VAL A 207 -7.29 -12.36 -11.18
N VAL A 208 -8.10 -11.66 -11.97
CA VAL A 208 -9.45 -12.09 -12.31
C VAL A 208 -9.43 -12.72 -13.69
N THR A 209 -9.73 -14.02 -13.76
CA THR A 209 -9.78 -14.76 -15.02
C THR A 209 -10.84 -15.86 -14.93
N ASP A 210 -11.59 -16.06 -16.03
CA ASP A 210 -12.69 -17.02 -16.10
C ASP A 210 -13.73 -16.90 -14.97
N GLY A 211 -13.99 -15.66 -14.52
CA GLY A 211 -14.92 -15.37 -13.43
C GLY A 211 -14.41 -15.74 -12.03
N VAL A 212 -13.16 -16.16 -11.90
CA VAL A 212 -12.52 -16.49 -10.62
C VAL A 212 -11.50 -15.42 -10.26
N THR A 213 -11.54 -14.95 -9.02
CA THR A 213 -10.51 -14.06 -8.45
C THR A 213 -9.45 -14.92 -7.77
N TYR A 214 -8.22 -14.86 -8.26
CA TYR A 214 -7.06 -15.51 -7.66
C TYR A 214 -6.22 -14.50 -6.88
N LEU A 215 -5.84 -14.87 -5.66
CA LEU A 215 -4.88 -14.16 -4.83
C LEU A 215 -3.53 -14.85 -4.92
N TYR A 216 -2.51 -14.11 -5.35
CA TYR A 216 -1.11 -14.52 -5.31
C TYR A 216 -0.38 -13.81 -4.17
N THR A 217 0.09 -14.58 -3.19
CA THR A 217 0.84 -14.10 -2.02
C THR A 217 1.70 -15.24 -1.49
N SER A 218 2.72 -14.98 -0.68
CA SER A 218 3.51 -16.02 -0.02
C SER A 218 3.04 -16.27 1.40
N LEU A 219 2.71 -17.54 1.69
CA LEU A 219 2.32 -17.98 3.04
C LEU A 219 3.50 -18.56 3.82
N ASP A 220 4.58 -18.97 3.15
CA ASP A 220 5.72 -19.71 3.71
C ASP A 220 7.05 -18.93 3.61
N GLY A 221 7.06 -17.79 2.91
CA GLY A 221 8.28 -17.03 2.62
C GLY A 221 9.13 -17.57 1.49
N VAL A 222 8.75 -18.68 0.87
CA VAL A 222 9.57 -19.37 -0.13
C VAL A 222 8.85 -19.43 -1.48
N THR A 223 7.55 -19.70 -1.46
CA THR A 223 6.75 -19.93 -2.65
C THR A 223 5.61 -18.92 -2.73
N ARG A 224 5.34 -18.42 -3.94
CA ARG A 224 4.13 -17.64 -4.19
C ARG A 224 2.95 -18.61 -4.34
N SER A 225 2.08 -18.61 -3.34
CA SER A 225 0.86 -19.41 -3.31
C SER A 225 -0.18 -18.82 -4.23
N ARG A 226 -1.07 -19.67 -4.76
CA ARG A 226 -2.26 -19.27 -5.52
C ARG A 226 -3.50 -19.69 -4.74
N LEU A 227 -4.23 -18.72 -4.22
CA LEU A 227 -5.45 -18.90 -3.46
C LEU A 227 -6.66 -18.46 -4.29
N VAL A 228 -7.81 -19.06 -4.07
CA VAL A 228 -9.08 -18.60 -4.65
C VAL A 228 -9.74 -17.66 -3.66
N LEU A 229 -10.02 -16.43 -4.07
CA LEU A 229 -10.76 -15.46 -3.27
C LEU A 229 -12.25 -15.55 -3.60
N GLN A 230 -13.06 -15.84 -2.60
CA GLN A 230 -14.52 -15.87 -2.72
C GLN A 230 -15.11 -14.65 -2.01
N TRP A 231 -15.73 -13.77 -2.79
CA TRP A 231 -16.48 -12.63 -2.26
C TRP A 231 -17.81 -13.15 -1.68
N GLN A 232 -18.05 -12.91 -0.39
CA GLN A 232 -19.29 -13.27 0.32
C GLN A 232 -20.01 -12.03 0.83
#